data_AF-A0A2T7V0Y7-F1
#
_entry.id   AF-A0A2T7V0Y7-F1
#
_cell.length_a   1.000
_cell.length_b   1.000
_cell.length_c   1.000
_cell.angle_alpha   90.00
_cell.angle_beta   90.00
_cell.angle_gamma   90.00
#
_symmetry.space_group_name_H-M   'P 1'
#
loop_
_entity.id
_entity.type
_entity.pdbx_description
1 polymer ?
#
loop_
_entity_poly.entity_id
_entity_poly.type
_entity_poly.pdbx_seq_one_letter_code
_entity_poly.pdbx_strand_id
1 'polypeptide(L)'
;MMVRYGGLPWSIADYMALAASYPFRRVSSIDYCCEDGVASHREEVLDRISRTIATNHECFARAGDLGIRDRFMPVLQGRTPDDYVRCLEAIEGMLLPGTVVGIGSMCRRVIHGPEGLVAVVERLSRVLPVGVRAHAFGVKGDALPYLAPFSRWIASIDSQAFGVAARRDALRRGVAKSDRLVASHMEQWYQRQCGRALAPPVTLPEAADHQARSLGDDDPWERAIADARAQIRELIETGELDHDQITANWVESWAADLFHQRAA
;
A
#
# COMPACT_ATOMS: atom_id res chain seq x y z
N MET A 1 11.70 3.11 -7.52
CA MET A 1 12.87 2.65 -6.73
C MET A 1 12.83 1.12 -6.64
N MET A 2 11.77 0.54 -6.08
CA MET A 2 11.55 -0.92 -6.03
C MET A 2 11.72 -1.64 -7.38
N VAL A 3 11.09 -1.18 -8.46
CA VAL A 3 11.23 -1.83 -9.79
C VAL A 3 12.64 -1.70 -10.39
N ARG A 4 13.36 -0.62 -10.06
CA ARG A 4 14.69 -0.34 -10.66
C ARG A 4 15.84 -1.00 -9.88
N TYR A 5 15.67 -1.19 -8.57
CA TYR A 5 16.72 -1.65 -7.67
C TYR A 5 16.39 -2.99 -6.99
N GLY A 6 15.26 -3.62 -7.30
CA GLY A 6 14.84 -4.89 -6.69
C GLY A 6 14.39 -4.80 -5.23
N GLY A 7 14.48 -3.61 -4.61
CA GLY A 7 14.16 -3.38 -3.22
C GLY A 7 14.46 -1.93 -2.79
N LEU A 8 14.49 -1.71 -1.48
CA LEU A 8 14.96 -0.45 -0.90
C LEU A 8 16.47 -0.52 -0.68
N PRO A 9 17.25 0.51 -1.08
CA PRO A 9 18.70 0.50 -0.94
C PRO A 9 19.19 0.87 0.48
N TRP A 10 18.29 0.95 1.46
CA TRP A 10 18.56 1.32 2.85
C TRP A 10 17.82 0.35 3.77
N SER A 11 18.39 0.09 4.94
CA SER A 11 17.71 -0.72 5.96
C SER A 11 16.53 0.02 6.57
N ILE A 12 15.59 -0.72 7.18
CA ILE A 12 14.51 -0.14 7.97
C ILE A 12 15.07 0.67 9.15
N ALA A 13 16.20 0.24 9.74
CA ALA A 13 16.88 0.99 10.78
C ALA A 13 17.34 2.37 10.31
N ASP A 14 17.97 2.46 9.13
CA ASP A 14 18.44 3.74 8.55
C ASP A 14 17.27 4.67 8.25
N TYR A 15 16.18 4.12 7.68
CA TYR A 15 14.96 4.87 7.41
C TYR A 15 14.35 5.44 8.69
N MET A 16 14.23 4.61 9.74
CA MET A 16 13.65 5.04 11.01
C MET A 16 14.55 6.04 11.76
N ALA A 17 15.87 5.92 11.63
CA ALA A 17 16.81 6.92 12.15
C ALA A 17 16.60 8.29 11.48
N LEU A 18 16.45 8.33 10.15
CA LEU A 18 16.11 9.57 9.44
C LEU A 18 14.76 10.13 9.90
N ALA A 19 13.75 9.26 10.05
CA ALA A 19 12.42 9.66 10.50
C ALA A 19 12.43 10.29 11.90
N ALA A 20 13.28 9.81 12.80
CA ALA A 20 13.45 10.36 14.15
C ALA A 20 14.32 11.64 14.18
N SER A 21 15.16 11.86 13.17
CA SER A 21 16.10 12.99 13.12
C SER A 21 15.44 14.35 12.94
N TYR A 22 14.17 14.38 12.51
CA TYR A 22 13.42 15.62 12.25
C TYR A 22 11.99 15.54 12.79
N PRO A 23 11.35 16.69 13.07
CA PRO A 23 9.98 16.73 13.58
C PRO A 23 8.94 16.51 12.47
N PHE A 24 9.07 15.43 11.70
CA PHE A 24 8.07 15.06 10.70
C PHE A 24 6.72 14.83 11.38
N ARG A 25 5.65 15.43 10.84
CA ARG A 25 4.31 15.28 11.42
C ARG A 25 3.78 13.85 11.34
N ARG A 26 4.17 13.13 10.28
CA ARG A 26 3.84 11.72 10.06
C ARG A 26 5.01 11.02 9.39
N VAL A 27 5.20 9.76 9.72
CA VAL A 27 6.21 8.87 9.18
C VAL A 27 5.49 7.58 8.79
N SER A 28 5.45 7.25 7.50
CA SER A 28 4.86 5.98 7.09
C SER A 28 5.78 4.82 7.45
N SER A 29 5.24 3.61 7.57
CA SER A 29 6.09 2.42 7.43
C SER A 29 6.76 2.41 6.06
N ILE A 30 7.83 1.62 5.96
CA ILE A 30 8.23 1.05 4.68
C ILE A 30 7.14 0.08 4.23
N ASP A 31 6.88 0.03 2.92
CA ASP A 31 5.83 -0.80 2.32
C ASP A 31 6.23 -1.33 0.94
N TYR A 32 5.56 -2.39 0.50
CA TYR A 32 5.80 -3.04 -0.79
C TYR A 32 4.59 -2.91 -1.68
N CYS A 33 4.66 -2.02 -2.67
CA CYS A 33 3.51 -1.71 -3.52
C CYS A 33 3.10 -2.89 -4.42
N CYS A 34 1.79 -3.02 -4.61
CA CYS A 34 1.08 -4.05 -5.33
C CYS A 34 0.37 -3.51 -6.59
N GLU A 35 0.81 -2.40 -7.21
CA GLU A 35 0.23 -1.97 -8.49
C GLU A 35 0.59 -2.95 -9.63
N ASP A 36 -0.22 -3.01 -10.69
CA ASP A 36 -0.03 -3.95 -11.81
C ASP A 36 1.35 -3.85 -12.47
N GLY A 37 1.92 -2.64 -12.54
CA GLY A 37 3.25 -2.41 -13.09
C GLY A 37 4.40 -2.81 -12.16
N VAL A 38 4.10 -3.26 -10.95
CA VAL A 38 5.07 -3.66 -9.92
C VAL A 38 4.90 -5.13 -9.57
N ALA A 39 3.67 -5.58 -9.29
CA ALA A 39 3.35 -6.97 -8.98
C ALA A 39 2.58 -7.61 -10.14
N SER A 40 3.20 -8.55 -10.84
CA SER A 40 2.67 -9.04 -12.12
C SER A 40 1.60 -10.13 -11.98
N HIS A 41 1.61 -10.86 -10.87
CA HIS A 41 0.70 -11.98 -10.62
C HIS A 41 0.26 -12.05 -9.15
N ARG A 42 -0.73 -12.92 -8.86
CA ARG A 42 -1.37 -13.04 -7.54
C ARG A 42 -0.38 -13.36 -6.42
N GLU A 43 0.50 -14.33 -6.62
CA GLU A 43 1.51 -14.68 -5.62
C GLU A 43 2.44 -13.51 -5.29
N GLU A 44 2.85 -12.70 -6.28
CA GLU A 44 3.70 -11.55 -6.00
C GLU A 44 2.96 -10.48 -5.18
N VAL A 45 1.66 -10.30 -5.43
CA VAL A 45 0.81 -9.43 -4.60
C VAL A 45 0.77 -9.94 -3.16
N LEU A 46 0.55 -11.24 -2.96
CA LEU A 46 0.51 -11.85 -1.63
C LEU A 46 1.84 -11.74 -0.88
N ASP A 47 2.95 -12.00 -1.57
CA ASP A 47 4.28 -11.87 -1.01
C ASP A 47 4.52 -10.42 -0.55
N ARG A 48 4.19 -9.43 -1.38
CA ARG A 48 4.35 -8.00 -1.05
C ARG A 48 3.46 -7.54 0.10
N ILE A 49 2.24 -8.05 0.22
CA ILE A 49 1.38 -7.79 1.39
C ILE A 49 2.07 -8.32 2.66
N SER A 50 2.60 -9.55 2.61
CA SER A 50 3.28 -10.17 3.75
C SER A 50 4.53 -9.40 4.17
N ARG A 51 5.34 -8.93 3.19
CA ARG A 51 6.47 -8.04 3.45
C ARG A 51 6.03 -6.71 4.07
N THR A 52 4.91 -6.15 3.60
CA THR A 52 4.35 -4.91 4.16
C THR A 52 3.88 -5.11 5.60
N ILE A 53 3.27 -6.25 5.93
CA ILE A 53 2.89 -6.59 7.31
C ILE A 53 4.14 -6.65 8.20
N ALA A 54 5.16 -7.43 7.81
CA ALA A 54 6.40 -7.55 8.58
C ALA A 54 7.08 -6.19 8.80
N THR A 55 7.16 -5.37 7.74
CA THR A 55 7.75 -4.03 7.84
C THR A 55 6.91 -3.04 8.66
N ASN A 56 5.58 -3.19 8.70
CA ASN A 56 4.75 -2.46 9.67
C ASN A 56 5.13 -2.82 11.11
N HIS A 57 5.26 -4.12 11.43
CA HIS A 57 5.65 -4.57 12.78
C HIS A 57 7.02 -4.03 13.17
N GLU A 58 8.01 -4.17 12.29
CA GLU A 58 9.36 -3.70 12.57
C GLU A 58 9.41 -2.17 12.72
N CYS A 59 8.79 -1.41 11.81
CA CYS A 59 8.75 0.05 11.92
C CYS A 59 8.00 0.51 13.18
N PHE A 60 6.92 -0.17 13.57
CA PHE A 60 6.15 0.16 14.77
C PHE A 60 6.94 -0.08 16.06
N ALA A 61 7.70 -1.17 16.13
CA ALA A 61 8.60 -1.47 17.24
C ALA A 61 9.67 -0.37 17.36
N ARG A 62 10.38 -0.09 16.26
CA ARG A 62 11.43 0.94 16.19
C ARG A 62 10.90 2.34 16.48
N ALA A 63 9.70 2.68 16.01
CA ALA A 63 9.06 3.96 16.33
C ALA A 63 8.82 4.12 17.84
N GLY A 64 8.56 3.02 18.54
CA GLY A 64 8.50 2.97 20.00
C GLY A 64 9.83 3.28 20.64
N ASP A 65 10.88 2.57 20.24
CA ASP A 65 12.24 2.72 20.79
C ASP A 65 12.79 4.14 20.56
N LEU A 66 12.43 4.74 19.41
CA LEU A 66 12.83 6.09 19.02
C LEU A 66 11.92 7.19 19.59
N GLY A 67 10.85 6.84 20.32
CA GLY A 67 9.93 7.82 20.91
C GLY A 67 9.13 8.64 19.90
N ILE A 68 8.87 8.09 18.70
CA ILE A 68 8.11 8.74 17.61
C ILE A 68 6.83 7.98 17.22
N ARG A 69 6.35 7.08 18.08
CA ARG A 69 5.17 6.25 17.83
C ARG A 69 3.90 7.06 17.54
N ASP A 70 3.78 8.25 18.12
CA ASP A 70 2.66 9.19 17.88
C ASP A 70 2.63 9.75 16.44
N ARG A 71 3.75 9.67 15.72
CA ARG A 71 3.89 10.12 14.32
C ARG A 71 3.82 8.96 13.33
N PHE A 72 3.84 7.72 13.82
CA PHE A 72 3.89 6.54 12.97
C PHE A 72 2.54 6.31 12.26
N MET A 73 2.63 6.02 10.98
CA MET A 73 1.50 5.73 10.10
C MET A 73 1.75 4.38 9.43
N PRO A 74 1.15 3.28 9.91
CA PRO A 74 1.25 2.00 9.23
C PRO A 74 0.63 2.07 7.85
N VAL A 75 1.06 1.22 6.91
CA VAL A 75 0.56 1.22 5.53
C VAL A 75 -0.14 -0.10 5.19
N LEU A 76 -1.34 -0.01 4.62
CA LEU A 76 -2.07 -1.13 4.02
C LEU A 76 -1.69 -1.26 2.55
N GLN A 77 -1.44 -2.49 2.11
CA GLN A 77 -1.15 -2.83 0.72
C GLN A 77 -2.08 -3.91 0.20
N GLY A 78 -2.31 -3.95 -1.11
CA GLY A 78 -3.18 -4.95 -1.74
C GLY A 78 -3.55 -4.64 -3.19
N ARG A 79 -4.11 -5.62 -3.89
CA ARG A 79 -4.73 -5.44 -5.21
C ARG A 79 -6.25 -5.40 -5.10
N THR A 80 -6.84 -6.41 -4.47
CA THR A 80 -8.29 -6.52 -4.29
C THR A 80 -8.73 -5.85 -2.98
N PRO A 81 -10.02 -5.53 -2.78
CA PRO A 81 -10.49 -5.01 -1.50
C PRO A 81 -10.16 -5.91 -0.30
N ASP A 82 -10.24 -7.23 -0.46
CA ASP A 82 -9.95 -8.19 0.61
C ASP A 82 -8.46 -8.30 0.94
N ASP A 83 -7.56 -8.01 -0.01
CA ASP A 83 -6.13 -7.90 0.31
C ASP A 83 -5.88 -6.82 1.36
N TYR A 84 -6.58 -5.68 1.28
CA TYR A 84 -6.45 -4.60 2.26
C TYR A 84 -7.06 -4.99 3.61
N VAL A 85 -8.13 -5.80 3.62
CA VAL A 85 -8.71 -6.34 4.86
C VAL A 85 -7.73 -7.28 5.55
N ARG A 86 -7.14 -8.23 4.81
CA ARG A 86 -6.08 -9.12 5.33
C ARG A 86 -4.92 -8.33 5.93
N CYS A 87 -4.46 -7.30 5.21
CA CYS A 87 -3.37 -6.45 5.68
C CYS A 87 -3.76 -5.68 6.95
N LEU A 88 -5.01 -5.19 7.03
CA LEU A 88 -5.56 -4.50 8.19
C LEU A 88 -5.63 -5.41 9.41
N GLU A 89 -6.19 -6.61 9.27
CA GLU A 89 -6.34 -7.61 10.35
C GLU A 89 -4.98 -7.96 10.96
N ALA A 90 -3.95 -8.14 10.12
CA ALA A 90 -2.60 -8.47 10.58
C ALA A 90 -1.96 -7.37 11.44
N ILE A 91 -2.35 -6.10 11.25
CA ILE A 91 -1.74 -4.96 11.96
C ILE A 91 -2.70 -4.25 12.91
N GLU A 92 -3.91 -4.77 13.13
CA GLU A 92 -4.98 -4.09 13.87
C GLU A 92 -4.55 -3.70 15.29
N GLY A 93 -3.69 -4.52 15.92
CA GLY A 93 -3.12 -4.24 17.24
C GLY A 93 -2.30 -2.94 17.33
N MET A 94 -1.93 -2.33 16.21
CA MET A 94 -1.23 -1.03 16.14
C MET A 94 -2.20 0.17 16.02
N LEU A 95 -3.49 -0.08 15.74
CA LEU A 95 -4.44 0.94 15.32
C LEU A 95 -5.26 1.48 16.49
N LEU A 96 -4.66 2.42 17.22
CA LEU A 96 -5.36 3.18 18.26
C LEU A 96 -6.28 4.26 17.67
N PRO A 97 -7.32 4.71 18.41
CA PRO A 97 -8.11 5.87 18.02
C PRO A 97 -7.23 7.10 17.73
N GLY A 98 -7.44 7.73 16.59
CA GLY A 98 -6.64 8.87 16.12
C GLY A 98 -5.48 8.49 15.19
N THR A 99 -5.12 7.20 15.10
CA THR A 99 -4.14 6.72 14.12
C THR A 99 -4.56 7.09 12.71
N VAL A 100 -3.59 7.54 11.92
CA VAL A 100 -3.75 7.66 10.47
C VAL A 100 -3.06 6.46 9.84
N VAL A 101 -3.77 5.69 9.03
CA VAL A 101 -3.22 4.58 8.24
C VAL A 101 -2.98 5.02 6.80
N GLY A 102 -1.86 4.63 6.20
CA GLY A 102 -1.60 4.80 4.78
C GLY A 102 -2.34 3.74 3.97
N ILE A 103 -2.92 4.12 2.83
CA ILE A 103 -3.47 3.18 1.84
C ILE A 103 -2.56 3.26 0.61
N GLY A 104 -1.74 2.24 0.45
CA GLY A 104 -0.79 2.10 -0.66
C GLY A 104 -1.46 1.64 -1.96
N SER A 105 -0.68 1.59 -3.04
CA SER A 105 -1.13 1.10 -4.37
C SER A 105 -2.40 1.75 -4.93
N MET A 106 -2.65 3.01 -4.55
CA MET A 106 -3.73 3.83 -5.11
C MET A 106 -3.23 4.65 -6.32
N CYS A 107 -1.92 4.76 -6.52
CA CYS A 107 -1.36 5.45 -7.67
C CYS A 107 -1.78 4.74 -8.97
N ARG A 108 -2.31 5.50 -9.94
CA ARG A 108 -2.82 5.00 -11.24
C ARG A 108 -4.00 4.03 -11.16
N ARG A 109 -4.45 3.63 -9.97
CA ARG A 109 -5.64 2.81 -9.78
C ARG A 109 -6.85 3.47 -10.46
N VAL A 110 -7.65 2.66 -11.14
CA VAL A 110 -8.90 3.11 -11.76
C VAL A 110 -9.92 3.45 -10.67
N ILE A 111 -10.80 4.41 -10.93
CA ILE A 111 -11.79 4.84 -9.94
C ILE A 111 -12.84 3.74 -9.69
N HIS A 112 -13.28 3.09 -10.77
CA HIS A 112 -14.39 2.14 -10.79
C HIS A 112 -13.92 0.69 -10.86
N GLY A 113 -14.86 -0.25 -10.71
CA GLY A 113 -14.65 -1.68 -10.86
C GLY A 113 -14.42 -2.40 -9.52
N PRO A 114 -14.41 -3.74 -9.52
CA PRO A 114 -14.30 -4.55 -8.30
C PRO A 114 -12.97 -4.39 -7.55
N GLU A 115 -11.91 -4.01 -8.27
CA GLU A 115 -10.60 -3.65 -7.72
C GLU A 115 -10.34 -2.14 -7.79
N GLY A 116 -11.37 -1.35 -8.09
CA GLY A 116 -11.26 0.10 -8.20
C GLY A 116 -10.95 0.77 -6.87
N LEU A 117 -10.48 2.02 -6.93
CA LEU A 117 -10.24 2.87 -5.76
C LEU A 117 -11.47 2.92 -4.84
N VAL A 118 -12.67 3.11 -5.41
CA VAL A 118 -13.90 3.22 -4.61
C VAL A 118 -14.24 1.90 -3.95
N ALA A 119 -14.04 0.74 -4.62
CA ALA A 119 -14.32 -0.57 -4.02
C ALA A 119 -13.42 -0.85 -2.80
N VAL A 120 -12.13 -0.51 -2.88
CA VAL A 120 -11.20 -0.65 -1.75
C VAL A 120 -11.61 0.26 -0.59
N VAL A 121 -11.86 1.53 -0.88
CA VAL A 121 -12.26 2.53 0.14
C VAL A 121 -13.59 2.13 0.77
N GLU A 122 -14.59 1.74 -0.02
CA GLU A 122 -15.87 1.30 0.48
C GLU A 122 -15.75 0.09 1.41
N ARG A 123 -14.99 -0.94 1.00
CA ARG A 123 -14.73 -2.13 1.83
C ARG A 123 -14.07 -1.76 3.15
N LEU A 124 -13.00 -0.97 3.11
CA LEU A 124 -12.30 -0.52 4.32
C LEU A 124 -13.19 0.33 5.23
N SER A 125 -14.11 1.12 4.67
CA SER A 125 -15.00 1.98 5.46
C SER A 125 -15.95 1.20 6.39
N ARG A 126 -16.11 -0.10 6.17
CA ARG A 126 -16.97 -1.01 6.95
C ARG A 126 -16.22 -1.74 8.06
N VAL A 127 -14.91 -1.94 7.89
CA VAL A 127 -14.08 -2.76 8.78
C VAL A 127 -13.04 -1.96 9.57
N LEU A 128 -12.74 -0.72 9.15
CA LEU A 128 -11.77 0.10 9.86
C LEU A 128 -12.24 0.43 11.29
N PRO A 129 -11.34 0.32 12.30
CA PRO A 129 -11.68 0.68 13.67
C PRO A 129 -12.15 2.13 13.81
N VAL A 130 -13.12 2.34 14.69
CA VAL A 130 -13.69 3.68 14.94
C VAL A 130 -12.60 4.64 15.41
N GLY A 131 -12.55 5.82 14.79
CA GLY A 131 -11.57 6.86 15.11
C GLY A 131 -10.25 6.76 14.34
N VAL A 132 -10.03 5.68 13.59
CA VAL A 132 -8.93 5.60 12.62
C VAL A 132 -9.28 6.45 11.39
N ARG A 133 -8.28 7.14 10.86
CA ARG A 133 -8.36 7.88 9.60
C ARG A 133 -7.33 7.33 8.62
N ALA A 134 -7.42 7.73 7.36
CA ALA A 134 -6.52 7.26 6.32
C ALA A 134 -5.90 8.38 5.49
N HIS A 135 -4.71 8.10 4.99
CA HIS A 135 -4.05 8.83 3.92
C HIS A 135 -4.00 7.92 2.68
N ALA A 136 -4.64 8.32 1.57
CA ALA A 136 -4.61 7.52 0.35
C ALA A 136 -3.51 8.01 -0.60
N PHE A 137 -2.49 7.18 -0.82
CA PHE A 137 -1.26 7.58 -1.49
C PHE A 137 -1.42 7.72 -3.00
N GLY A 138 -1.08 8.89 -3.55
CA GLY A 138 -1.02 9.09 -5.00
C GLY A 138 -2.37 9.04 -5.72
N VAL A 139 -3.48 9.23 -5.00
CA VAL A 139 -4.82 9.33 -5.58
C VAL A 139 -4.90 10.51 -6.56
N LYS A 140 -5.49 10.27 -7.72
CA LYS A 140 -5.70 11.31 -8.73
C LYS A 140 -6.85 12.23 -8.31
N GLY A 141 -6.72 13.50 -8.65
CA GLY A 141 -7.69 14.51 -8.26
C GLY A 141 -9.10 14.33 -8.84
N ASP A 142 -9.24 13.66 -9.98
CA ASP A 142 -10.54 13.30 -10.57
C ASP A 142 -11.33 12.30 -9.71
N ALA A 143 -10.67 11.59 -8.79
CA ALA A 143 -11.32 10.74 -7.81
C ALA A 143 -11.95 11.51 -6.63
N LEU A 144 -11.63 12.79 -6.43
CA LEU A 144 -12.09 13.55 -5.25
C LEU A 144 -13.61 13.56 -5.06
N PRO A 145 -14.45 13.76 -6.10
CA PRO A 145 -15.91 13.69 -5.93
C PRO A 145 -16.41 12.33 -5.46
N TYR A 146 -15.71 11.25 -5.82
CA TYR A 146 -16.04 9.88 -5.43
C TYR A 146 -15.54 9.53 -4.02
N LEU A 147 -14.51 10.23 -3.54
CA LEU A 147 -14.01 10.08 -2.17
C LEU A 147 -14.74 10.98 -1.17
N ALA A 148 -15.47 12.00 -1.62
CA ALA A 148 -16.22 12.92 -0.77
C ALA A 148 -17.18 12.21 0.24
N PRO A 149 -17.92 11.13 -0.13
CA PRO A 149 -18.73 10.37 0.82
C PRO A 149 -17.94 9.72 1.96
N PHE A 150 -16.64 9.53 1.78
CA PHE A 150 -15.72 8.89 2.72
C PHE A 150 -14.85 9.89 3.50
N SER A 151 -15.09 11.19 3.34
CA SER A 151 -14.32 12.28 3.97
C SER A 151 -14.25 12.23 5.50
N ARG A 152 -15.17 11.49 6.16
CA ARG A 152 -15.12 11.26 7.61
C ARG A 152 -13.86 10.52 8.06
N TRP A 153 -13.28 9.67 7.21
CA TRP A 153 -12.13 8.84 7.55
C TRP A 153 -11.00 8.96 6.54
N ILE A 154 -11.24 9.25 5.26
CA ILE A 154 -10.19 9.66 4.32
C ILE A 154 -9.76 11.09 4.65
N ALA A 155 -8.67 11.22 5.42
CA ALA A 155 -8.21 12.50 5.94
C ALA A 155 -7.31 13.27 4.97
N SER A 156 -6.62 12.58 4.06
CA SER A 156 -5.72 13.24 3.11
C SER A 156 -5.38 12.34 1.92
N ILE A 157 -4.92 12.98 0.85
CA ILE A 157 -4.31 12.36 -0.32
C ILE A 157 -3.05 13.15 -0.70
N ASP A 158 -2.20 12.60 -1.55
CA ASP A 158 -1.07 13.32 -2.14
C ASP A 158 -1.00 13.13 -3.66
N SER A 159 -0.24 14.01 -4.32
CA SER A 159 0.03 13.87 -5.75
C SER A 159 1.30 14.62 -6.16
N GLN A 160 2.10 13.98 -7.02
CA GLN A 160 3.22 14.62 -7.72
C GLN A 160 2.81 15.21 -9.08
N ALA A 161 1.51 15.25 -9.42
CA ALA A 161 1.05 15.67 -10.74
C ALA A 161 1.51 17.09 -11.11
N PHE A 162 1.51 18.04 -10.17
CA PHE A 162 2.00 19.40 -10.43
C PHE A 162 3.53 19.43 -10.67
N GLY A 163 4.30 18.61 -9.96
CA GLY A 163 5.75 18.51 -10.14
C GLY A 163 6.11 17.92 -11.50
N VAL A 164 5.36 16.90 -11.95
CA VAL A 164 5.49 16.31 -13.29
C VAL A 164 5.07 17.32 -14.37
N ALA A 165 3.98 18.07 -14.16
CA ALA A 165 3.55 19.12 -15.08
C ALA A 165 4.61 20.21 -15.24
N ALA A 166 5.18 20.68 -14.13
CA ALA A 166 6.27 21.66 -14.14
C ALA A 166 7.52 21.14 -14.86
N ARG A 167 7.87 19.85 -14.68
CA ARG A 167 8.98 19.21 -15.40
C ARG A 167 8.74 19.18 -16.91
N ARG A 168 7.53 18.78 -17.33
CA ARG A 168 7.15 18.73 -18.75
C ARG A 168 7.11 20.11 -19.39
N ASP A 169 6.63 21.12 -18.65
CA ASP A 169 6.59 22.51 -19.11
C ASP A 169 8.01 23.08 -19.28
N ALA A 170 8.87 22.91 -18.27
CA ALA A 170 10.27 23.32 -18.32
C ALA A 170 11.00 22.72 -19.53
N LEU A 171 10.83 21.42 -19.76
CA LEU A 171 11.39 20.71 -20.91
C LEU A 171 10.88 21.28 -22.24
N ARG A 172 9.57 21.49 -22.37
CA ARG A 172 8.96 22.03 -23.61
C ARG A 172 9.47 23.42 -23.95
N ARG A 173 9.74 24.23 -22.93
CA ARG A 173 10.21 25.61 -23.06
C ARG A 173 11.73 25.73 -23.13
N GLY A 174 12.47 24.63 -22.94
CA GLY A 174 13.93 24.65 -22.87
C GLY A 174 14.50 25.46 -21.69
N VAL A 175 13.78 25.51 -20.56
CA VAL A 175 14.18 26.27 -19.36
C VAL A 175 14.42 25.35 -18.17
N ALA A 176 15.15 25.85 -17.16
CA ALA A 176 15.32 25.15 -15.90
C ALA A 176 13.98 25.01 -15.13
N LYS A 177 13.79 23.88 -14.44
CA LYS A 177 12.67 23.68 -13.51
C LYS A 177 12.93 24.42 -12.20
N SER A 178 12.74 25.74 -12.21
CA SER A 178 12.90 26.58 -11.03
C SER A 178 11.78 26.38 -10.01
N ASP A 179 12.05 26.71 -8.75
CA ASP A 179 11.05 26.64 -7.68
C ASP A 179 9.85 27.55 -7.95
N ARG A 180 10.08 28.73 -8.53
CA ARG A 180 9.01 29.63 -8.98
C ARG A 180 8.07 28.95 -9.97
N LEU A 181 8.62 28.22 -10.95
CA LEU A 181 7.81 27.50 -11.92
C LEU A 181 7.00 26.39 -11.24
N VAL A 182 7.63 25.61 -10.36
CA VAL A 182 6.96 24.54 -9.61
C VAL A 182 5.84 25.10 -8.74
N ALA A 183 6.08 26.21 -8.04
CA ALA A 183 5.09 26.88 -7.20
C ALA A 183 3.87 27.34 -8.00
N SER A 184 4.07 27.93 -9.19
CA SER A 184 2.94 28.32 -10.06
C SER A 184 2.12 27.12 -10.53
N HIS A 185 2.76 26.00 -10.89
CA HIS A 185 2.05 24.77 -11.25
C HIS A 185 1.31 24.17 -10.05
N MET A 186 1.91 24.25 -8.85
CA MET A 186 1.30 23.78 -7.59
C MET A 186 0.06 24.59 -7.23
N GLU A 187 0.10 25.91 -7.28
CA GLU A 187 -1.03 26.78 -6.98
C GLU A 187 -2.23 26.52 -7.91
N GLN A 188 -1.98 26.46 -9.21
CA GLN A 188 -3.01 26.13 -10.20
C GLN A 188 -3.57 24.71 -10.00
N TRP A 189 -2.71 23.75 -9.66
CA TRP A 189 -3.15 22.39 -9.36
C TRP A 189 -4.01 22.35 -8.11
N TYR A 190 -3.63 23.06 -7.05
CA TYR A 190 -4.36 23.14 -5.78
C TYR A 190 -5.75 23.74 -5.98
N GLN A 191 -5.86 24.88 -6.66
CA GLN A 191 -7.15 25.51 -6.98
C GLN A 191 -8.10 24.56 -7.72
N ARG A 192 -7.58 23.80 -8.70
CA ARG A 192 -8.36 22.77 -9.40
C ARG A 192 -8.81 21.65 -8.46
N GLN A 193 -7.99 21.24 -7.50
CA GLN A 193 -8.36 20.20 -6.54
C GLN A 193 -9.40 20.69 -5.53
N CYS A 194 -9.30 21.95 -5.08
CA CYS A 194 -10.35 22.57 -4.26
C CYS A 194 -11.69 22.57 -5.00
N GLY A 195 -11.72 22.96 -6.27
CA GLY A 195 -12.95 22.92 -7.07
C GLY A 195 -13.54 21.51 -7.19
N ARG A 196 -12.69 20.48 -7.34
CA ARG A 196 -13.13 19.08 -7.39
C ARG A 196 -13.61 18.54 -6.03
N ALA A 197 -12.97 18.96 -4.94
CA ALA A 197 -13.38 18.57 -3.59
C ALA A 197 -14.72 19.22 -3.17
N LEU A 198 -15.03 20.40 -3.72
CA LEU A 198 -16.29 21.11 -3.51
C LEU A 198 -17.40 20.69 -4.50
N ALA A 199 -17.08 19.88 -5.50
CA ALA A 199 -18.06 19.36 -6.43
C ALA A 199 -19.06 18.44 -5.70
N PRO A 200 -20.30 18.30 -6.20
CA PRO A 200 -21.26 17.37 -5.63
C PRO A 200 -20.67 15.96 -5.51
N PRO A 201 -20.84 15.27 -4.37
CA PRO A 201 -20.39 13.90 -4.22
C PRO A 201 -20.98 12.99 -5.29
N VAL A 202 -20.17 12.05 -5.78
CA VAL A 202 -20.61 11.04 -6.75
C VAL A 202 -20.58 9.68 -6.08
N THR A 203 -21.75 9.06 -5.97
CA THR A 203 -21.90 7.70 -5.44
C THR A 203 -21.87 6.70 -6.59
N LEU A 204 -21.13 5.62 -6.42
CA LEU A 204 -21.18 4.47 -7.31
C LEU A 204 -22.12 3.42 -6.71
N PRO A 205 -22.73 2.55 -7.54
CA PRO A 205 -23.31 1.33 -7.03
C PRO A 205 -22.26 0.59 -6.21
N GLU A 206 -22.70 0.02 -5.10
CA GLU A 206 -21.86 -0.83 -4.27
C GLU A 206 -21.18 -1.88 -5.15
N ALA A 207 -19.86 -1.99 -5.01
CA ALA A 207 -19.13 -3.02 -5.74
C ALA A 207 -19.64 -4.39 -5.28
N ALA A 208 -19.97 -5.27 -6.22
CA ALA A 208 -20.28 -6.65 -5.89
C ALA A 208 -19.10 -7.24 -5.09
N ASP A 209 -19.41 -8.05 -4.08
CA ASP A 209 -18.38 -8.72 -3.29
C ASP A 209 -17.39 -9.41 -4.23
N HIS A 210 -16.12 -9.09 -4.04
CA HIS A 210 -15.06 -9.69 -4.83
C HIS A 210 -14.87 -11.13 -4.34
N GLN A 211 -15.58 -12.08 -4.93
CA GLN A 211 -15.30 -13.48 -4.70
C GLN A 211 -13.91 -13.79 -5.24
N ALA A 212 -12.99 -14.12 -4.33
CA ALA A 212 -11.72 -14.72 -4.70
C ALA A 212 -12.02 -15.89 -5.64
N ARG A 213 -11.47 -15.86 -6.86
CA ARG A 213 -11.54 -17.02 -7.74
C ARG A 213 -10.90 -18.18 -7.00
N SER A 214 -11.67 -19.24 -6.76
CA SER A 214 -11.10 -20.53 -6.37
C SER A 214 -10.14 -20.93 -7.48
N LEU A 215 -8.83 -20.92 -7.20
CA LEU A 215 -7.88 -21.62 -8.04
C LEU A 215 -8.20 -23.10 -7.86
N GLY A 216 -8.85 -23.67 -8.88
CA GLY A 216 -9.04 -25.11 -8.96
C GLY A 216 -7.68 -25.75 -9.22
N ASP A 217 -6.89 -25.96 -8.17
CA ASP A 217 -5.65 -26.71 -8.28
C ASP A 217 -5.96 -28.18 -8.04
N ASP A 218 -6.39 -28.87 -9.10
CA ASP A 218 -6.49 -30.33 -9.10
C ASP A 218 -5.09 -30.98 -9.06
N ASP A 219 -4.01 -30.25 -9.39
CA ASP A 219 -2.63 -30.73 -9.33
C ASP A 219 -2.07 -30.73 -7.88
N PRO A 220 -1.69 -31.90 -7.32
CA PRO A 220 -1.10 -31.99 -6.00
C PRO A 220 0.23 -31.24 -5.84
N TRP A 221 1.01 -31.04 -6.90
CA TRP A 221 2.27 -30.29 -6.84
C TRP A 221 2.02 -28.78 -6.71
N GLU A 222 1.12 -28.23 -7.52
CA GLU A 222 0.73 -26.81 -7.43
C GLU A 222 0.15 -26.49 -6.05
N ARG A 223 -0.65 -27.40 -5.47
CA ARG A 223 -1.11 -27.26 -4.07
C ARG A 223 0.05 -27.23 -3.08
N ALA A 224 1.05 -28.10 -3.24
CA ALA A 224 2.22 -28.12 -2.35
C ALA A 224 3.03 -26.82 -2.46
N ILE A 225 3.16 -26.25 -3.67
CA ILE A 225 3.80 -24.94 -3.90
C ILE A 225 3.00 -23.83 -3.22
N ALA A 226 1.68 -23.80 -3.41
CA ALA A 226 0.81 -22.80 -2.78
C ALA A 226 0.90 -22.85 -1.25
N ASP A 227 0.92 -24.05 -0.66
CA ASP A 227 1.04 -24.25 0.78
C ASP A 227 2.42 -23.84 1.30
N ALA A 228 3.50 -24.20 0.59
CA ALA A 228 4.85 -23.77 0.95
C ALA A 228 4.94 -22.23 0.97
N ARG A 229 4.38 -21.56 -0.04
CA ARG A 229 4.33 -20.10 -0.08
C ARG A 229 3.51 -19.52 1.06
N ALA A 230 2.37 -20.12 1.40
CA ALA A 230 1.55 -19.69 2.52
C ALA A 230 2.30 -19.80 3.86
N GLN A 231 2.97 -20.92 4.14
CA GLN A 231 3.77 -21.12 5.35
C GLN A 231 4.95 -20.14 5.42
N ILE A 232 5.66 -19.95 4.30
CA ILE A 232 6.76 -18.99 4.24
C ILE A 232 6.26 -17.56 4.55
N ARG A 233 5.12 -17.15 3.99
CA ARG A 233 4.53 -15.84 4.26
C ARG A 233 4.15 -15.68 5.73
N GLU A 234 3.60 -16.70 6.36
CA GLU A 234 3.29 -16.68 7.80
C GLU A 234 4.56 -16.43 8.62
N LEU A 235 5.65 -17.12 8.33
CA LEU A 235 6.95 -16.93 9.01
C LEU A 235 7.54 -15.53 8.79
N ILE A 236 7.36 -14.94 7.60
CA ILE A 236 7.73 -13.53 7.33
C ILE A 236 6.91 -12.61 8.24
N GLU A 237 5.59 -12.81 8.26
CA GLU A 237 4.66 -11.94 8.98
C GLU A 237 4.89 -11.96 10.49
N THR A 238 5.26 -13.12 11.06
CA THR A 238 5.65 -13.26 12.48
C THR A 238 7.07 -12.79 12.78
N GLY A 239 7.88 -12.51 11.75
CA GLY A 239 9.28 -12.11 11.87
C GLY A 239 10.24 -13.27 12.18
N GLU A 240 9.77 -14.52 12.10
CA GLU A 240 10.60 -15.72 12.21
C GLU A 240 11.51 -15.90 10.99
N LEU A 241 11.15 -15.27 9.87
CA LEU A 241 11.94 -15.27 8.66
C LEU A 241 12.13 -13.86 8.09
N ASP A 242 13.36 -13.58 7.67
CA ASP A 242 13.67 -12.32 6.99
C ASP A 242 13.14 -12.33 5.55
N HIS A 243 12.26 -11.36 5.29
CA HIS A 243 11.60 -11.14 4.01
C HIS A 243 12.55 -10.95 2.80
N ASP A 244 13.80 -10.55 3.03
CA ASP A 244 14.78 -10.32 1.96
C ASP A 244 15.54 -11.59 1.52
N GLN A 245 15.36 -12.72 2.23
CA GLN A 245 16.18 -13.92 2.03
C GLN A 245 15.51 -15.03 1.20
N ILE A 246 14.25 -14.85 0.79
CA ILE A 246 13.47 -15.90 0.10
C ILE A 246 13.80 -15.95 -1.39
N THR A 247 14.13 -17.15 -1.88
CA THR A 247 14.34 -17.43 -3.31
C THR A 247 13.35 -18.45 -3.84
N ALA A 248 13.09 -18.46 -5.14
CA ALA A 248 12.18 -19.43 -5.78
C ALA A 248 12.59 -20.90 -5.52
N ASN A 249 13.89 -21.19 -5.59
CA ASN A 249 14.42 -22.54 -5.34
C ASN A 249 14.15 -23.03 -3.91
N TRP A 250 14.09 -22.10 -2.95
CA TRP A 250 13.80 -22.43 -1.56
C TRP A 250 12.32 -22.79 -1.37
N VAL A 251 11.42 -22.08 -2.05
CA VAL A 251 9.98 -22.41 -2.09
C VAL A 251 9.74 -23.80 -2.69
N GLU A 252 10.41 -24.12 -3.80
CA GLU A 252 10.29 -25.44 -4.44
C GLU A 252 10.80 -26.57 -3.54
N SER A 253 11.89 -26.35 -2.82
CA SER A 253 12.43 -27.33 -1.88
C SER A 253 11.44 -27.61 -0.73
N TRP A 254 10.86 -26.56 -0.16
CA TRP A 254 9.84 -26.68 0.89
C TRP A 254 8.57 -27.38 0.37
N ALA A 255 8.15 -27.06 -0.86
CA ALA A 255 7.02 -27.71 -1.50
C ALA A 255 7.27 -29.21 -1.74
N ALA A 256 8.49 -29.60 -2.12
CA ALA A 256 8.88 -31.01 -2.25
C ALA A 256 8.73 -31.75 -0.92
N ASP A 257 9.17 -31.15 0.19
CA ASP A 257 9.00 -31.74 1.52
C ASP A 257 7.51 -31.93 1.87
N LEU A 258 6.67 -30.92 1.66
CA LEU A 258 5.22 -31.01 1.90
C LEU A 258 4.52 -32.03 1.01
N PHE A 259 4.92 -32.12 -0.26
CA PHE A 259 4.38 -33.08 -1.22
C PHE A 259 4.71 -34.51 -0.78
N HIS A 260 5.96 -34.77 -0.38
CA HIS A 260 6.38 -36.08 0.08
C HIS A 260 5.74 -36.49 1.41
N GLN A 261 5.56 -35.54 2.35
CA GLN A 261 4.87 -35.80 3.62
C GLN A 261 3.41 -36.23 3.44
N ARG A 262 2.74 -35.77 2.37
CA ARG A 262 1.34 -36.11 2.08
C ARG A 262 1.16 -37.39 1.26
N ALA A 263 2.22 -37.83 0.59
CA ALA A 263 2.24 -39.07 -0.18
C ALA A 263 2.57 -40.31 0.67
N ALA A 264 3.05 -40.10 1.90
CA ALA A 264 3.35 -41.12 2.91
C ALA A 264 2.15 -41.35 3.84
#